data_AF-A0A0S8FPU6-F1
#
_entry.id   AF-A0A0S8FPU6-F1
#
_cell.length_a   1.000
_cell.length_b   1.000
_cell.length_c   1.000
_cell.angle_alpha   90.00
_cell.angle_beta   90.00
_cell.angle_gamma   90.00
#
_symmetry.space_group_name_H-M   'P 1'
#
loop_
_entity.id
_entity.type
_entity.pdbx_description
1 polymer ?
#
loop_
_entity_poly.entity_id
_entity_poly.type
_entity_poly.pdbx_seq_one_letter_code
_entity_poly.pdbx_strand_id
1 'polypeptide(L)'
;MTILMLSFYLLSVGWPLAPQDSMHACCDYYAAYREGSGGDIDLHTSIDVWCDTSGVPVYAVADGYVKVWVNTWGGSPYGWGLGIGDEYGTDSMNVWSYWHLNSTMYHLEAGDTCSAGELIGYIVHWFDTGQPVRFHHVDLGRRRSAYPWTSALVIQNPLVLVAPNTDTLDPVFEDAHATGRFAFCRDNTSDYLDPDSLHGDVDIIALIHDLTGYPTAWPEWDRLTPYKIEYRIHGPDTIPTIRMMEFSGLLNWDSLSAVTIYKNDAVCNSSGPYYAKDFYFIVTNTDGDTLIEPSDSAGCWQTDSCEDGTYWVVVTAYDICGNMQSDSMQVTVQNGPGVEEWPIAKPIEHDDNITATIFYGPLQLPEDRKCIIYDIAGRVVESDKLQPGIYFIEVDGVVTQKVVKIR
;
A
#
# COMPACT_ATOMS: atom_id res chain seq x y z
N MET A 1 -43.58 -27.09 11.78
CA MET A 1 -42.95 -25.89 12.35
C MET A 1 -42.06 -25.33 11.26
N THR A 2 -42.59 -24.40 10.46
CA THR A 2 -41.92 -23.82 9.30
C THR A 2 -41.03 -22.69 9.80
N ILE A 3 -39.71 -22.87 9.75
CA ILE A 3 -38.75 -21.81 10.10
C ILE A 3 -38.82 -20.79 8.96
N LEU A 4 -39.43 -19.63 9.25
CA LEU A 4 -39.38 -18.45 8.41
C LEU A 4 -37.91 -17.97 8.43
N MET A 5 -37.14 -18.28 7.38
CA MET A 5 -35.89 -17.57 7.13
C MET A 5 -36.29 -16.13 6.79
N LEU A 6 -36.21 -15.26 7.78
CA LEU A 6 -36.23 -13.83 7.60
C LEU A 6 -34.90 -13.48 6.93
N SER A 7 -34.89 -13.51 5.59
CA SER A 7 -33.80 -12.93 4.82
C SER A 7 -33.79 -11.45 5.17
N PHE A 8 -32.87 -11.03 6.03
CA PHE A 8 -32.51 -9.64 6.12
C PHE A 8 -31.97 -9.28 4.74
N TYR A 9 -32.82 -8.67 3.91
CA TYR A 9 -32.34 -7.84 2.82
C TYR A 9 -31.52 -6.75 3.53
N LEU A 10 -30.20 -6.96 3.60
CA LEU A 10 -29.28 -5.85 3.74
C LEU A 10 -29.67 -4.91 2.62
N LEU A 11 -30.26 -3.77 2.97
CA LEU A 11 -30.57 -2.71 2.01
C LEU A 11 -29.24 -2.37 1.35
N SER A 12 -29.07 -2.76 0.09
CA SER A 12 -27.90 -2.40 -0.70
C SER A 12 -27.82 -0.89 -0.76
N VAL A 13 -26.65 -0.34 -0.47
CA VAL A 13 -26.37 1.10 -0.61
C VAL A 13 -26.37 1.42 -2.10
N GLY A 14 -27.34 2.18 -2.59
CA GLY A 14 -27.42 2.53 -4.01
C GLY A 14 -26.28 3.46 -4.44
N TRP A 15 -26.09 3.58 -5.76
CA TRP A 15 -25.13 4.53 -6.32
C TRP A 15 -25.56 5.98 -6.10
N PRO A 16 -24.63 6.95 -6.06
CA PRO A 16 -24.95 8.36 -5.82
C PRO A 16 -25.57 9.05 -7.05
N LEU A 17 -25.58 8.41 -8.21
CA LEU A 17 -26.15 8.91 -9.47
C LEU A 17 -27.28 8.00 -9.96
N ALA A 18 -28.22 8.56 -10.72
CA ALA A 18 -29.29 7.77 -11.32
C ALA A 18 -28.83 7.06 -12.60
N PRO A 19 -29.27 5.81 -12.86
CA PRO A 19 -30.08 4.97 -11.98
C PRO A 19 -29.25 4.45 -10.79
N GLN A 20 -29.79 4.52 -9.57
CA GLN A 20 -29.05 4.17 -8.34
C GLN A 20 -28.92 2.67 -8.10
N ASP A 21 -29.64 1.86 -8.87
CA ASP A 21 -29.69 0.40 -8.82
C ASP A 21 -28.89 -0.25 -9.96
N SER A 22 -27.96 0.49 -10.57
CA SER A 22 -27.05 -0.01 -11.60
C SER A 22 -25.64 0.50 -11.36
N MET A 23 -24.64 -0.29 -11.76
CA MET A 23 -23.23 0.12 -11.73
C MET A 23 -23.00 1.37 -12.59
N HIS A 24 -22.13 2.25 -12.13
CA HIS A 24 -21.67 3.43 -12.88
C HIS A 24 -20.19 3.32 -13.20
N ALA A 25 -19.76 4.04 -14.23
CA ALA A 25 -18.34 4.26 -14.46
C ALA A 25 -17.74 4.97 -13.25
N CYS A 26 -16.60 4.48 -12.81
CA CYS A 26 -15.71 5.22 -11.94
C CYS A 26 -14.48 5.59 -12.73
N CYS A 27 -14.01 6.81 -12.55
CA CYS A 27 -12.79 7.28 -13.19
C CYS A 27 -11.62 7.41 -12.22
N ASP A 28 -11.86 7.28 -10.92
CA ASP A 28 -10.83 7.13 -9.91
C ASP A 28 -11.30 6.26 -8.74
N TYR A 29 -10.38 5.48 -8.19
CA TYR A 29 -10.67 4.50 -7.14
C TYR A 29 -10.08 4.92 -5.80
N TYR A 30 -10.56 4.25 -4.78
CA TYR A 30 -10.04 4.38 -3.45
C TYR A 30 -8.57 3.97 -3.40
N ALA A 31 -7.76 4.78 -2.74
CA ALA A 31 -6.32 4.65 -2.61
C ALA A 31 -5.53 4.70 -3.93
N ALA A 32 -6.14 5.20 -5.02
CA ALA A 32 -5.40 5.43 -6.25
C ALA A 32 -4.30 6.48 -6.07
N TYR A 33 -3.18 6.27 -6.75
CA TYR A 33 -2.09 7.24 -6.81
C TYR A 33 -2.59 8.54 -7.43
N ARG A 34 -2.43 9.67 -6.73
CA ARG A 34 -2.85 10.99 -7.20
C ARG A 34 -1.71 11.98 -7.18
N GLU A 35 -1.68 12.83 -8.21
CA GLU A 35 -0.78 13.98 -8.32
C GLU A 35 -1.60 15.27 -8.21
N GLY A 36 -1.45 15.96 -7.08
CA GLY A 36 -2.08 17.24 -6.82
C GLY A 36 -1.49 18.38 -7.64
N SER A 37 -2.22 19.50 -7.65
CA SER A 37 -1.75 20.75 -8.27
C SER A 37 -0.52 21.28 -7.52
N GLY A 38 0.67 21.09 -8.08
CA GLY A 38 1.94 21.47 -7.44
C GLY A 38 2.96 20.32 -7.36
N GLY A 39 2.58 19.11 -7.78
CA GLY A 39 3.45 17.93 -7.71
C GLY A 39 3.39 17.21 -6.36
N ASP A 40 2.46 17.59 -5.49
CA ASP A 40 2.18 16.85 -4.26
C ASP A 40 1.59 15.48 -4.64
N ILE A 41 2.07 14.43 -3.99
CA ILE A 41 1.63 13.05 -4.23
C ILE A 41 0.84 12.59 -3.02
N ASP A 42 -0.31 11.96 -3.22
CA ASP A 42 -1.10 11.38 -2.15
C ASP A 42 -1.99 10.24 -2.67
N LEU A 43 -2.72 9.60 -1.76
CA LEU A 43 -3.69 8.56 -2.11
C LEU A 43 -5.10 9.14 -2.18
N HIS A 44 -5.85 8.74 -3.21
CA HIS A 44 -7.21 9.16 -3.38
C HIS A 44 -8.12 8.57 -2.28
N THR A 45 -8.89 9.41 -1.58
CA THR A 45 -9.60 9.01 -0.35
C THR A 45 -11.03 8.50 -0.56
N SER A 46 -11.44 8.39 -1.82
CA SER A 46 -12.83 8.30 -2.26
C SER A 46 -12.92 7.50 -3.56
N ILE A 47 -14.11 7.40 -4.15
CA ILE A 47 -14.29 7.01 -5.54
C ILE A 47 -14.90 8.16 -6.33
N ASP A 48 -14.47 8.31 -7.57
CA ASP A 48 -15.01 9.32 -8.49
C ASP A 48 -16.02 8.67 -9.42
N VAL A 49 -17.30 8.83 -9.10
CA VAL A 49 -18.40 8.30 -9.93
C VAL A 49 -18.66 9.27 -11.07
N TRP A 50 -18.35 8.84 -12.29
CA TRP A 50 -18.30 9.69 -13.47
C TRP A 50 -19.66 9.94 -14.11
N CYS A 51 -19.82 11.12 -14.71
CA CYS A 51 -20.91 11.44 -15.62
C CYS A 51 -20.45 12.35 -16.77
N ASP A 52 -21.20 12.33 -17.88
CA ASP A 52 -20.84 13.01 -19.12
C ASP A 52 -21.15 14.52 -19.12
N THR A 53 -21.97 14.97 -18.17
CA THR A 53 -22.54 16.32 -18.12
C THR A 53 -22.56 16.87 -16.70
N SER A 54 -22.47 18.19 -16.57
CA SER A 54 -22.65 18.89 -15.30
C SER A 54 -24.13 19.11 -14.99
N GLY A 55 -24.44 19.42 -13.73
CA GLY A 55 -25.83 19.59 -13.29
C GLY A 55 -26.60 18.26 -13.22
N VAL A 56 -25.90 17.13 -13.22
CA VAL A 56 -26.50 15.81 -12.96
C VAL A 56 -26.92 15.75 -11.49
N PRO A 57 -28.15 15.29 -11.18
CA PRO A 57 -28.61 15.12 -9.80
C PRO A 57 -27.76 14.10 -9.03
N VAL A 58 -27.42 14.45 -7.79
CA VAL A 58 -26.73 13.57 -6.83
C VAL A 58 -27.69 13.17 -5.74
N TYR A 59 -27.69 11.90 -5.37
CA TYR A 59 -28.61 11.31 -4.41
C TYR A 59 -27.86 10.77 -3.19
N ALA A 60 -28.51 10.84 -2.03
CA ALA A 60 -27.98 10.21 -0.81
C ALA A 60 -27.92 8.69 -1.00
N VAL A 61 -26.79 8.08 -0.65
CA VAL A 61 -26.64 6.61 -0.71
C VAL A 61 -27.20 5.90 0.52
N ALA A 62 -27.42 6.64 1.61
CA ALA A 62 -27.96 6.16 2.87
C ALA A 62 -28.82 7.23 3.56
N ASP A 63 -29.72 6.79 4.44
CA ASP A 63 -30.43 7.68 5.37
C ASP A 63 -29.41 8.40 6.28
N GLY A 64 -29.71 9.64 6.68
CA GLY A 64 -28.85 10.31 7.64
C GLY A 64 -29.18 11.77 7.90
N TYR A 65 -28.20 12.45 8.49
CA TYR A 65 -28.27 13.84 8.91
C TYR A 65 -27.19 14.65 8.22
N VAL A 66 -27.57 15.71 7.52
CA VAL A 66 -26.62 16.62 6.87
C VAL A 66 -25.86 17.38 7.95
N LYS A 67 -24.57 17.07 8.06
CA LYS A 67 -23.67 17.65 9.08
C LYS A 67 -23.05 18.94 8.64
N VAL A 68 -22.68 18.99 7.38
CA VAL A 68 -21.89 20.06 6.85
C VAL A 68 -22.19 20.24 5.37
N TRP A 69 -22.24 21.50 5.00
CA TRP A 69 -22.08 21.99 3.66
C TRP A 69 -20.86 22.92 3.70
N VAL A 70 -19.78 22.57 3.00
CA VAL A 70 -18.49 23.25 3.16
C VAL A 70 -17.76 23.40 1.84
N ASN A 71 -16.94 24.44 1.76
CA ASN A 71 -15.93 24.60 0.73
C ASN A 71 -14.53 24.47 1.34
N THR A 72 -13.76 23.48 0.89
CA THR A 72 -12.39 23.26 1.41
C THR A 72 -11.31 23.91 0.55
N TRP A 73 -11.66 24.46 -0.62
CA TRP A 73 -10.70 24.98 -1.61
C TRP A 73 -10.82 26.50 -1.76
N GLY A 74 -10.92 27.22 -0.63
CA GLY A 74 -10.86 28.69 -0.61
C GLY A 74 -11.95 29.39 -1.42
N GLY A 75 -13.13 28.78 -1.55
CA GLY A 75 -14.24 29.31 -2.33
C GLY A 75 -14.25 28.90 -3.80
N SER A 76 -13.30 28.06 -4.24
CA SER A 76 -13.32 27.46 -5.58
C SER A 76 -14.64 26.71 -5.81
N PRO A 77 -15.31 26.85 -6.97
CA PRO A 77 -16.57 26.18 -7.25
C PRO A 77 -16.48 24.63 -7.14
N TYR A 78 -15.28 24.07 -7.27
CA TYR A 78 -15.02 22.63 -7.20
C TYR A 78 -14.88 22.10 -5.77
N GLY A 79 -14.58 22.97 -4.80
CA GLY A 79 -14.30 22.57 -3.42
C GLY A 79 -15.55 22.36 -2.57
N TRP A 80 -16.74 22.52 -3.13
CA TRP A 80 -18.00 22.39 -2.42
C TRP A 80 -18.39 20.92 -2.23
N GLY A 81 -18.75 20.56 -1.00
CA GLY A 81 -19.20 19.22 -0.67
C GLY A 81 -20.07 19.15 0.57
N LEU A 82 -20.76 18.02 0.68
CA LEU A 82 -21.76 17.72 1.68
C LEU A 82 -21.35 16.48 2.47
N GLY A 83 -21.52 16.52 3.80
CA GLY A 83 -21.30 15.38 4.69
C GLY A 83 -22.61 14.91 5.32
N ILE A 84 -23.01 13.66 5.08
CA ILE A 84 -24.19 13.03 5.67
C ILE A 84 -23.74 12.03 6.72
N GLY A 85 -24.05 12.31 7.99
CA GLY A 85 -23.71 11.43 9.10
C GLY A 85 -24.78 10.38 9.38
N ASP A 86 -24.35 9.20 9.80
CA ASP A 86 -25.23 8.08 10.15
C ASP A 86 -26.14 8.39 11.36
N GLU A 87 -25.72 9.33 12.21
CA GLU A 87 -26.37 9.66 13.48
C GLU A 87 -26.52 11.18 13.64
N TYR A 88 -27.42 11.62 14.52
CA TYR A 88 -27.54 13.04 14.90
C TYR A 88 -26.46 13.44 15.93
N GLY A 89 -26.08 14.72 15.98
CA GLY A 89 -25.11 15.25 16.96
C GLY A 89 -23.83 15.86 16.36
N THR A 90 -22.98 16.43 17.21
CA THR A 90 -21.74 17.13 16.82
C THR A 90 -20.48 16.28 16.98
N ASP A 91 -20.61 15.11 17.60
CA ASP A 91 -19.50 14.23 17.94
C ASP A 91 -18.91 13.53 16.71
N SER A 92 -17.74 12.91 16.89
CA SER A 92 -17.08 12.13 15.85
C SER A 92 -17.94 10.93 15.45
N MET A 93 -18.39 10.91 14.20
CA MET A 93 -19.23 9.84 13.65
C MET A 93 -18.84 9.50 12.23
N ASN A 94 -19.36 8.38 11.75
CA ASN A 94 -19.17 7.99 10.36
C ASN A 94 -20.07 8.84 9.46
N VAL A 95 -19.51 9.25 8.33
CA VAL A 95 -20.13 10.17 7.39
C VAL A 95 -19.87 9.71 5.96
N TRP A 96 -20.90 9.83 5.12
CA TRP A 96 -20.76 9.83 3.68
C TRP A 96 -20.38 11.24 3.22
N SER A 97 -19.33 11.35 2.40
CA SER A 97 -18.88 12.61 1.81
C SER A 97 -19.21 12.65 0.34
N TYR A 98 -19.78 13.76 -0.12
CA TYR A 98 -20.13 14.00 -1.52
C TYR A 98 -19.47 15.31 -1.94
N TRP A 99 -18.47 15.27 -2.80
CA TRP A 99 -17.75 16.45 -3.24
C TRP A 99 -18.08 16.84 -4.68
N HIS A 100 -17.62 18.03 -5.06
CA HIS A 100 -17.78 18.60 -6.39
C HIS A 100 -19.25 18.89 -6.72
N LEU A 101 -19.98 19.40 -5.71
CA LEU A 101 -21.37 19.81 -5.82
C LEU A 101 -21.50 21.29 -6.21
N ASN A 102 -22.52 21.62 -6.99
CA ASN A 102 -22.79 22.96 -7.47
C ASN A 102 -23.49 23.81 -6.39
N SER A 103 -22.76 24.77 -5.81
CA SER A 103 -23.28 25.66 -4.76
C SER A 103 -24.32 26.69 -5.19
N THR A 104 -24.61 26.79 -6.49
CA THR A 104 -25.64 27.71 -7.02
C THR A 104 -26.96 27.01 -7.34
N MET A 105 -26.97 25.67 -7.26
CA MET A 105 -28.16 24.84 -7.46
C MET A 105 -28.72 24.38 -6.12
N TYR A 106 -29.88 23.73 -6.13
CA TYR A 106 -30.43 23.14 -4.92
C TYR A 106 -29.43 22.14 -4.33
N HIS A 107 -29.26 22.20 -3.02
CA HIS A 107 -28.58 21.21 -2.21
C HIS A 107 -29.22 21.21 -0.82
N LEU A 108 -29.03 20.14 -0.05
CA LEU A 108 -29.41 20.15 1.36
C LEU A 108 -28.47 21.03 2.18
N GLU A 109 -28.95 21.50 3.32
CA GLU A 109 -28.23 22.36 4.25
C GLU A 109 -27.87 21.63 5.54
N ALA A 110 -26.85 22.12 6.24
CA ALA A 110 -26.48 21.58 7.55
C ALA A 110 -27.67 21.65 8.53
N GLY A 111 -28.01 20.50 9.11
CA GLY A 111 -29.17 20.33 9.98
C GLY A 111 -30.35 19.59 9.35
N ASP A 112 -30.37 19.44 8.03
CA ASP A 112 -31.39 18.66 7.33
C ASP A 112 -31.24 17.16 7.60
N THR A 113 -32.32 16.41 7.39
CA THR A 113 -32.33 14.94 7.31
C THR A 113 -32.56 14.51 5.89
N CYS A 114 -32.01 13.37 5.49
CA CYS A 114 -32.33 12.76 4.21
C CYS A 114 -32.61 11.26 4.32
N SER A 115 -33.34 10.74 3.33
CA SER A 115 -33.49 9.30 3.11
C SER A 115 -32.57 8.83 1.98
N ALA A 116 -32.20 7.55 1.98
CA ALA A 116 -31.52 6.92 0.85
C ALA A 116 -32.33 7.13 -0.44
N GLY A 117 -31.64 7.58 -1.49
CA GLY A 117 -32.22 7.95 -2.79
C GLY A 117 -32.85 9.33 -2.87
N GLU A 118 -32.79 10.13 -1.80
CA GLU A 118 -33.22 11.52 -1.82
C GLU A 118 -32.22 12.39 -2.59
N LEU A 119 -32.72 13.37 -3.35
CA LEU A 119 -31.90 14.36 -4.04
C LEU A 119 -31.18 15.25 -3.02
N ILE A 120 -29.86 15.32 -3.09
CA ILE A 120 -29.04 16.10 -2.15
C ILE A 120 -28.27 17.25 -2.79
N GLY A 121 -28.15 17.26 -4.11
CA GLY A 121 -27.35 18.25 -4.81
C GLY A 121 -27.27 17.98 -6.31
N TYR A 122 -26.41 18.74 -6.98
CA TYR A 122 -26.11 18.57 -8.40
C TYR A 122 -24.61 18.69 -8.63
N ILE A 123 -24.07 17.92 -9.58
CA ILE A 123 -22.64 17.96 -9.91
C ILE A 123 -22.27 19.35 -10.47
N VAL A 124 -21.15 19.91 -10.00
CA VAL A 124 -20.60 21.16 -10.52
C VAL A 124 -20.01 20.93 -11.92
N HIS A 125 -20.03 21.97 -12.74
CA HIS A 125 -19.27 21.95 -13.98
C HIS A 125 -17.77 21.97 -13.69
N TRP A 126 -17.15 20.79 -13.71
CA TRP A 126 -15.69 20.64 -13.69
C TRP A 126 -15.06 21.24 -14.95
N PHE A 127 -13.96 21.95 -14.78
CA PHE A 127 -13.37 22.76 -15.84
C PHE A 127 -12.67 21.96 -16.94
N ASP A 128 -12.72 22.56 -18.12
CA ASP A 128 -12.03 22.20 -19.35
C ASP A 128 -10.71 23.01 -19.43
N THR A 129 -9.69 22.65 -18.64
CA THR A 129 -8.36 23.27 -18.81
C THR A 129 -7.57 22.56 -19.90
N GLY A 130 -7.94 22.84 -21.15
CA GLY A 130 -7.11 22.54 -22.32
C GLY A 130 -7.05 21.07 -22.72
N GLN A 131 -7.90 20.22 -22.14
CA GLN A 131 -8.09 18.83 -22.54
C GLN A 131 -9.53 18.72 -23.05
N PRO A 132 -9.81 18.10 -24.21
CA PRO A 132 -11.11 18.11 -24.88
C PRO A 132 -12.26 17.39 -24.13
N VAL A 133 -12.18 17.24 -22.81
CA VAL A 133 -12.89 16.20 -22.06
C VAL A 133 -13.80 16.75 -20.97
N ARG A 134 -15.02 16.22 -20.96
CA ARG A 134 -16.06 16.47 -19.97
C ARG A 134 -15.86 15.54 -18.78
N PHE A 135 -15.02 15.95 -17.85
CA PHE A 135 -14.73 15.17 -16.64
C PHE A 135 -15.63 15.63 -15.48
N HIS A 136 -16.91 15.28 -15.52
CA HIS A 136 -17.82 15.56 -14.42
C HIS A 136 -17.96 14.31 -13.55
N HIS A 137 -17.96 14.47 -12.24
CA HIS A 137 -18.02 13.36 -11.30
C HIS A 137 -18.54 13.84 -9.95
N VAL A 138 -18.98 12.89 -9.13
CA VAL A 138 -19.10 13.06 -7.68
C VAL A 138 -18.02 12.23 -7.01
N ASP A 139 -17.18 12.88 -6.20
CA ASP A 139 -16.26 12.20 -5.29
C ASP A 139 -17.09 11.75 -4.08
N LEU A 140 -17.31 10.43 -4.00
CA LEU A 140 -18.02 9.76 -2.92
C LEU A 140 -16.99 9.14 -1.98
N GLY A 141 -17.04 9.50 -0.70
CA GLY A 141 -16.12 8.99 0.31
C GLY A 141 -16.82 8.50 1.57
N ARG A 142 -16.14 7.64 2.32
CA ARG A 142 -16.62 7.13 3.62
C ARG A 142 -15.61 7.45 4.70
N ARG A 143 -16.00 8.34 5.61
CA ARG A 143 -15.09 8.99 6.56
C ARG A 143 -15.62 8.93 7.98
N ARG A 144 -14.77 9.22 8.95
CA ARG A 144 -15.14 9.54 10.33
C ARG A 144 -14.68 10.94 10.66
N SER A 145 -15.60 11.82 11.00
CA SER A 145 -15.31 13.24 11.23
C SER A 145 -16.13 13.77 12.39
N ALA A 146 -15.57 14.73 13.13
CA ALA A 146 -16.30 15.55 14.09
C ALA A 146 -16.61 16.92 13.46
N TYR A 147 -17.62 17.61 13.99
CA TYR A 147 -17.82 19.01 13.64
C TYR A 147 -16.79 19.90 14.37
N PRO A 148 -16.24 20.96 13.74
CA PRO A 148 -16.26 21.28 12.31
C PRO A 148 -15.30 20.34 11.58
N TRP A 149 -15.58 19.95 10.32
CA TRP A 149 -14.80 19.01 9.50
C TRP A 149 -13.32 19.41 9.28
N THR A 150 -12.51 19.39 10.33
CA THR A 150 -11.10 19.84 10.32
C THR A 150 -10.15 18.67 10.18
N SER A 151 -10.59 17.45 10.51
CA SER A 151 -9.85 16.20 10.31
C SER A 151 -10.83 15.05 10.12
N ALA A 152 -10.96 14.56 8.89
CA ALA A 152 -11.78 13.42 8.57
C ALA A 152 -10.87 12.21 8.34
N LEU A 153 -10.99 11.20 9.20
CA LEU A 153 -10.33 9.92 9.00
C LEU A 153 -11.02 9.19 7.86
N VAL A 154 -10.26 8.64 6.91
CA VAL A 154 -10.83 7.81 5.85
C VAL A 154 -10.96 6.39 6.40
N ILE A 155 -12.20 5.89 6.53
CA ILE A 155 -12.45 4.68 7.34
C ILE A 155 -12.80 3.46 6.50
N GLN A 156 -13.18 3.65 5.24
CA GLN A 156 -13.65 2.55 4.40
C GLN A 156 -13.62 2.94 2.93
N ASN A 157 -13.36 1.97 2.07
CA ASN A 157 -13.57 2.10 0.64
C ASN A 157 -15.08 2.08 0.31
N PRO A 158 -15.66 3.14 -0.28
CA PRO A 158 -17.08 3.19 -0.63
C PRO A 158 -17.57 2.05 -1.52
N LEU A 159 -16.72 1.51 -2.41
CA LEU A 159 -17.12 0.43 -3.33
C LEU A 159 -17.44 -0.89 -2.63
N VAL A 160 -16.94 -1.12 -1.42
CA VAL A 160 -17.31 -2.32 -0.64
C VAL A 160 -18.75 -2.26 -0.13
N LEU A 161 -19.35 -1.07 -0.14
CA LEU A 161 -20.69 -0.80 0.38
C LEU A 161 -21.71 -0.59 -0.75
N VAL A 162 -21.32 0.16 -1.78
CA VAL A 162 -22.20 0.54 -2.90
C VAL A 162 -22.52 -0.68 -3.78
N ALA A 163 -23.79 -0.82 -4.13
CA ALA A 163 -24.31 -1.93 -4.90
C ALA A 163 -25.51 -1.51 -5.80
N PRO A 164 -25.77 -2.24 -6.89
CA PRO A 164 -25.03 -3.41 -7.34
C PRO A 164 -23.67 -3.04 -7.93
N ASN A 165 -22.67 -3.88 -7.68
CA ASN A 165 -21.45 -3.90 -8.46
C ASN A 165 -21.51 -5.16 -9.33
N THR A 166 -21.48 -4.98 -10.64
CA THR A 166 -21.65 -6.05 -11.63
C THR A 166 -20.39 -6.25 -12.44
N ASP A 167 -19.24 -5.90 -11.88
CA ASP A 167 -17.97 -6.09 -12.54
C ASP A 167 -17.69 -7.57 -12.81
N THR A 168 -17.17 -7.84 -14.00
CA THR A 168 -16.80 -9.19 -14.44
C THR A 168 -15.43 -9.22 -15.11
N LEU A 169 -14.71 -8.11 -15.11
CA LEU A 169 -13.39 -8.04 -15.73
C LEU A 169 -12.33 -8.39 -14.69
N ASP A 170 -11.34 -9.16 -15.11
CA ASP A 170 -10.19 -9.44 -14.27
C ASP A 170 -9.20 -8.26 -14.30
N PRO A 171 -8.45 -8.01 -13.22
CA PRO A 171 -7.34 -7.07 -13.23
C PRO A 171 -6.32 -7.38 -14.32
N VAL A 172 -5.66 -6.35 -14.84
CA VAL A 172 -4.73 -6.43 -15.97
C VAL A 172 -3.30 -6.20 -15.51
N PHE A 173 -2.39 -7.06 -15.98
CA PHE A 173 -0.96 -6.94 -15.80
C PHE A 173 -0.28 -6.47 -17.10
N GLU A 174 0.56 -5.45 -16.98
CA GLU A 174 1.42 -4.95 -18.05
C GLU A 174 2.89 -5.15 -17.69
N ASP A 175 3.79 -4.92 -18.64
CA ASP A 175 5.22 -5.05 -18.39
C ASP A 175 5.71 -3.85 -17.58
N ALA A 176 6.20 -4.10 -16.37
CA ALA A 176 6.64 -3.04 -15.46
C ALA A 176 7.98 -2.40 -15.87
N HIS A 177 8.85 -3.13 -16.57
CA HIS A 177 10.14 -2.61 -17.02
C HIS A 177 10.66 -3.35 -18.26
N ALA A 178 10.99 -2.59 -19.31
CA ALA A 178 11.47 -3.08 -20.61
C ALA A 178 10.54 -4.13 -21.26
N THR A 179 10.81 -5.41 -21.05
CA THR A 179 9.98 -6.56 -21.48
C THR A 179 9.75 -7.56 -20.36
N GLY A 180 10.01 -7.15 -19.11
CA GLY A 180 9.81 -7.94 -17.91
C GLY A 180 8.45 -7.65 -17.33
N ARG A 181 7.73 -8.71 -16.95
CA ARG A 181 6.44 -8.60 -16.29
C ARG A 181 6.53 -7.82 -14.98
N PHE A 182 7.63 -8.01 -14.25
CA PHE A 182 7.94 -7.29 -13.03
C PHE A 182 9.28 -6.56 -13.17
N ALA A 183 9.45 -5.50 -12.39
CA ALA A 183 10.74 -4.84 -12.21
C ALA A 183 11.29 -5.16 -10.81
N PHE A 184 12.61 -5.09 -10.67
CA PHE A 184 13.31 -5.38 -9.42
C PHE A 184 14.27 -4.24 -9.13
N CYS A 185 14.21 -3.67 -7.94
CA CYS A 185 15.19 -2.67 -7.49
C CYS A 185 15.65 -2.95 -6.07
N ARG A 186 16.72 -2.30 -5.64
CA ARG A 186 17.17 -2.42 -4.24
C ARG A 186 16.34 -1.53 -3.34
N ASP A 187 15.73 -2.09 -2.30
CA ASP A 187 15.18 -1.37 -1.13
C ASP A 187 14.73 0.09 -1.41
N ASN A 188 13.67 0.23 -2.20
CA ASN A 188 12.99 1.45 -2.60
C ASN A 188 13.81 2.46 -3.43
N THR A 189 15.06 2.13 -3.76
CA THR A 189 15.92 2.93 -4.63
C THR A 189 15.49 2.87 -6.10
N SER A 190 16.18 3.61 -6.96
CA SER A 190 16.07 3.50 -8.42
C SER A 190 17.22 2.65 -9.02
N ASP A 191 17.90 1.85 -8.21
CA ASP A 191 18.94 0.94 -8.65
C ASP A 191 18.30 -0.40 -9.05
N TYR A 192 17.88 -0.49 -10.32
CA TYR A 192 17.23 -1.68 -10.87
C TYR A 192 18.22 -2.83 -11.05
N LEU A 193 17.77 -4.03 -10.68
CA LEU A 193 18.52 -5.27 -10.77
C LEU A 193 18.14 -6.05 -12.04
N ASP A 194 19.10 -6.81 -12.56
CA ASP A 194 18.84 -7.80 -13.60
C ASP A 194 18.06 -8.99 -12.98
N PRO A 195 16.88 -9.37 -13.52
CA PRO A 195 16.13 -10.51 -13.02
C PRO A 195 16.92 -11.83 -13.02
N ASP A 196 17.99 -11.95 -13.82
CA ASP A 196 18.85 -13.12 -13.84
C ASP A 196 19.98 -13.09 -12.79
N SER A 197 20.05 -12.06 -11.95
CA SER A 197 21.11 -11.87 -10.95
C SER A 197 20.65 -11.08 -9.71
N LEU A 198 19.51 -11.44 -9.13
CA LEU A 198 18.98 -10.81 -7.91
C LEU A 198 19.82 -11.15 -6.67
N HIS A 199 20.07 -10.18 -5.79
CA HIS A 199 20.84 -10.33 -4.54
C HIS A 199 20.62 -9.13 -3.59
N GLY A 200 20.74 -9.34 -2.28
CA GLY A 200 20.45 -8.36 -1.23
C GLY A 200 18.95 -8.17 -0.94
N ASP A 201 18.60 -6.96 -0.51
CA ASP A 201 17.22 -6.53 -0.26
C ASP A 201 16.57 -6.07 -1.57
N VAL A 202 15.61 -6.85 -2.05
CA VAL A 202 14.99 -6.69 -3.39
C VAL A 202 13.53 -6.31 -3.27
N ASP A 203 13.15 -5.22 -3.90
CA ASP A 203 11.75 -4.90 -4.13
C ASP A 203 11.24 -5.43 -5.46
N ILE A 204 9.97 -5.81 -5.45
CA ILE A 204 9.27 -6.34 -6.62
C ILE A 204 8.22 -5.32 -7.01
N ILE A 205 8.28 -4.86 -8.26
CA ILE A 205 7.38 -3.83 -8.78
C ILE A 205 6.51 -4.44 -9.88
N ALA A 206 5.20 -4.20 -9.84
CA ALA A 206 4.25 -4.66 -10.83
C ALA A 206 3.39 -3.50 -11.36
N LEU A 207 3.25 -3.42 -12.69
CA LEU A 207 2.31 -2.50 -13.33
C LEU A 207 0.96 -3.21 -13.46
N ILE A 208 0.01 -2.81 -12.61
CA ILE A 208 -1.29 -3.47 -12.48
C ILE A 208 -2.36 -2.41 -12.51
N HIS A 209 -3.44 -2.65 -13.24
CA HIS A 209 -4.65 -1.86 -13.10
C HIS A 209 -5.87 -2.76 -13.12
N ASP A 210 -6.93 -2.32 -12.50
CA ASP A 210 -8.25 -2.89 -12.63
C ASP A 210 -9.03 -2.21 -13.75
N LEU A 211 -10.05 -2.87 -14.26
CA LEU A 211 -10.98 -2.33 -15.24
C LEU A 211 -12.39 -2.59 -14.74
N THR A 212 -13.29 -1.62 -14.90
CA THR A 212 -14.70 -1.94 -14.71
C THR A 212 -15.33 -2.49 -15.96
N GLY A 213 -16.28 -3.41 -15.80
CA GLY A 213 -17.24 -3.78 -16.85
C GLY A 213 -18.08 -2.62 -17.41
N TYR A 214 -17.88 -1.38 -16.96
CA TYR A 214 -18.58 -0.17 -17.39
C TYR A 214 -17.59 0.89 -17.91
N PRO A 215 -17.02 0.70 -19.13
CA PRO A 215 -15.98 1.56 -19.65
C PRO A 215 -16.51 2.96 -19.96
N THR A 216 -15.65 3.95 -19.84
CA THR A 216 -15.87 5.30 -20.31
C THR A 216 -15.48 5.42 -21.79
N ALA A 217 -15.56 6.62 -22.34
CA ALA A 217 -15.04 6.90 -23.68
C ALA A 217 -13.51 7.08 -23.71
N TRP A 218 -12.84 6.98 -22.56
CA TRP A 218 -11.44 7.33 -22.35
C TRP A 218 -10.73 6.20 -21.59
N PRO A 219 -9.98 5.34 -22.29
CA PRO A 219 -9.35 4.16 -21.68
C PRO A 219 -8.47 4.49 -20.47
N GLU A 220 -7.89 5.68 -20.43
CA GLU A 220 -7.07 6.15 -19.31
C GLU A 220 -7.90 6.31 -18.02
N TRP A 221 -9.19 6.64 -18.11
CA TRP A 221 -10.09 6.76 -16.95
C TRP A 221 -10.57 5.40 -16.44
N ASP A 222 -10.55 4.40 -17.32
CA ASP A 222 -11.01 3.05 -17.00
C ASP A 222 -9.96 2.26 -16.23
N ARG A 223 -8.70 2.74 -16.21
CA ARG A 223 -7.59 2.16 -15.44
C ARG A 223 -7.73 2.55 -13.98
N LEU A 224 -8.05 1.57 -13.15
CA LEU A 224 -8.38 1.75 -11.75
C LEU A 224 -7.41 0.98 -10.86
N THR A 225 -7.42 1.28 -9.57
CA THR A 225 -6.56 0.61 -8.61
C THR A 225 -7.18 -0.75 -8.22
N PRO A 226 -6.45 -1.87 -8.29
CA PRO A 226 -6.98 -3.18 -7.86
C PRO A 226 -7.38 -3.14 -6.39
N TYR A 227 -8.45 -3.85 -6.02
CA TYR A 227 -8.93 -3.91 -4.63
C TYR A 227 -7.94 -4.59 -3.68
N LYS A 228 -7.26 -5.64 -4.13
CA LYS A 228 -6.33 -6.42 -3.32
C LYS A 228 -5.16 -6.94 -4.16
N ILE A 229 -3.96 -6.94 -3.58
CA ILE A 229 -2.77 -7.53 -4.21
C ILE A 229 -2.08 -8.49 -3.23
N GLU A 230 -1.71 -9.66 -3.75
CA GLU A 230 -0.97 -10.70 -3.04
C GLU A 230 0.23 -11.13 -3.88
N TYR A 231 1.32 -11.55 -3.23
CA TYR A 231 2.46 -12.15 -3.92
C TYR A 231 2.95 -13.39 -3.20
N ARG A 232 3.65 -14.26 -3.94
CA ARG A 232 4.36 -15.43 -3.41
C ARG A 232 5.58 -15.72 -4.26
N ILE A 233 6.55 -16.41 -3.68
CA ILE A 233 7.79 -16.77 -4.38
C ILE A 233 8.05 -18.26 -4.16
N HIS A 234 8.38 -18.99 -5.23
CA HIS A 234 8.72 -20.41 -5.11
C HIS A 234 9.93 -20.78 -5.98
N GLY A 235 10.81 -21.59 -5.45
CA GLY A 235 12.05 -22.04 -6.08
C GLY A 235 12.77 -23.03 -5.17
N PRO A 236 14.09 -22.93 -5.02
CA PRO A 236 14.83 -23.58 -3.94
C PRO A 236 14.22 -23.30 -2.56
N ASP A 237 13.96 -22.02 -2.25
CA ASP A 237 13.14 -21.60 -1.12
C ASP A 237 11.71 -21.23 -1.53
N THR A 238 10.79 -21.26 -0.56
CA THR A 238 9.39 -20.86 -0.77
C THR A 238 9.00 -19.79 0.23
N ILE A 239 8.63 -18.63 -0.29
CA ILE A 239 7.94 -17.58 0.46
C ILE A 239 6.44 -17.81 0.27
N PRO A 240 5.68 -18.02 1.36
CA PRO A 240 4.25 -18.25 1.27
C PRO A 240 3.53 -17.04 0.66
N THR A 241 2.25 -17.20 0.33
CA THR A 241 1.45 -16.05 -0.10
C THR A 241 1.40 -14.99 1.01
N ILE A 242 1.90 -13.81 0.69
CA ILE A 242 1.84 -12.61 1.50
C ILE A 242 0.85 -11.67 0.82
N ARG A 243 -0.01 -11.07 1.64
CA ARG A 243 -0.91 -10.03 1.18
C ARG A 243 -0.18 -8.71 1.30
N MET A 244 0.00 -8.04 0.16
CA MET A 244 0.57 -6.69 0.14
C MET A 244 -0.43 -5.71 0.74
N MET A 245 -1.64 -5.68 0.19
CA MET A 245 -2.67 -4.74 0.61
C MET A 245 -4.07 -5.23 0.26
N GLU A 246 -5.05 -4.67 0.97
CA GLU A 246 -6.48 -4.82 0.69
C GLU A 246 -7.19 -3.49 0.97
N PHE A 247 -7.60 -2.78 -0.08
CA PHE A 247 -8.23 -1.45 0.01
C PHE A 247 -9.70 -1.53 0.41
N SER A 248 -9.94 -2.02 1.63
CA SER A 248 -11.27 -2.19 2.19
C SER A 248 -11.59 -1.19 3.30
N GLY A 249 -10.58 -0.83 4.09
CA GLY A 249 -10.76 -0.23 5.41
C GLY A 249 -10.11 1.15 5.55
N LEU A 250 -9.35 1.31 6.63
CA LEU A 250 -8.67 2.54 6.97
C LEU A 250 -7.60 2.89 5.92
N LEU A 251 -7.50 4.17 5.56
CA LEU A 251 -6.46 4.66 4.65
C LEU A 251 -5.72 5.85 5.24
N ASN A 252 -4.42 5.66 5.46
CA ASN A 252 -3.47 6.75 5.58
C ASN A 252 -3.16 7.22 4.16
N TRP A 253 -3.58 8.43 3.83
CA TRP A 253 -3.60 8.89 2.45
C TRP A 253 -2.47 9.87 2.12
N ASP A 254 -1.55 10.10 3.05
CA ASP A 254 -0.47 11.06 2.87
C ASP A 254 0.57 10.62 1.82
N SER A 255 1.47 11.55 1.50
CA SER A 255 2.53 11.31 0.51
C SER A 255 3.47 10.18 0.88
N LEU A 256 3.71 9.95 2.17
CA LEU A 256 4.57 8.86 2.64
C LEU A 256 3.91 7.51 2.37
N SER A 257 2.61 7.40 2.66
CA SER A 257 1.81 6.21 2.38
C SER A 257 1.71 5.94 0.87
N ALA A 258 1.63 7.00 0.06
CA ALA A 258 1.62 6.87 -1.40
C ALA A 258 2.95 6.32 -1.95
N VAL A 259 4.10 6.85 -1.51
CA VAL A 259 5.41 6.37 -1.98
C VAL A 259 5.82 5.02 -1.37
N THR A 260 5.18 4.60 -0.28
CA THR A 260 5.31 3.22 0.23
C THR A 260 4.76 2.21 -0.77
N ILE A 261 3.58 2.45 -1.35
CA ILE A 261 2.92 1.43 -2.17
C ILE A 261 3.15 1.62 -3.67
N TYR A 262 3.46 2.84 -4.12
CA TYR A 262 3.67 3.17 -5.52
C TYR A 262 5.11 3.56 -5.80
N LYS A 263 5.70 2.93 -6.83
CA LYS A 263 6.96 3.39 -7.41
C LYS A 263 6.71 4.59 -8.30
N ASN A 264 7.47 5.65 -8.07
CA ASN A 264 7.49 6.82 -8.95
C ASN A 264 8.92 7.29 -9.19
N ASP A 265 9.53 6.79 -10.26
CA ASP A 265 10.81 7.25 -10.78
C ASP A 265 10.88 7.21 -12.31
N ALA A 266 12.05 7.48 -12.90
CA ALA A 266 12.22 7.56 -14.34
C ALA A 266 11.98 6.24 -15.10
N VAL A 267 11.85 5.11 -14.40
CA VAL A 267 11.67 3.78 -14.99
C VAL A 267 10.26 3.27 -14.72
N CYS A 268 9.87 3.20 -13.44
CA CYS A 268 8.53 2.84 -13.01
C CYS A 268 7.87 4.11 -12.47
N ASN A 269 7.14 4.81 -13.35
CA ASN A 269 6.61 6.14 -13.12
C ASN A 269 5.10 6.09 -12.87
N SER A 270 4.68 5.83 -11.63
CA SER A 270 3.25 5.91 -11.31
C SER A 270 2.70 7.30 -11.64
N SER A 271 1.53 7.33 -12.25
CA SER A 271 0.87 8.55 -12.72
C SER A 271 -0.61 8.49 -12.40
N GLY A 272 -1.10 9.56 -11.78
CA GLY A 272 -2.49 9.75 -11.36
C GLY A 272 -3.31 10.84 -12.08
N PRO A 273 -2.75 11.73 -12.94
CA PRO A 273 -3.57 12.68 -13.68
C PRO A 273 -4.61 11.98 -14.56
N TYR A 274 -5.75 12.63 -14.80
CA TYR A 274 -6.84 12.05 -15.60
C TYR A 274 -6.48 11.73 -17.05
N TYR A 275 -5.31 12.11 -17.56
CA TYR A 275 -4.86 11.78 -18.92
C TYR A 275 -3.73 10.74 -18.94
N ALA A 276 -3.31 10.23 -17.78
CA ALA A 276 -2.28 9.21 -17.65
C ALA A 276 -2.47 8.47 -16.31
N LYS A 277 -2.84 7.19 -16.39
CA LYS A 277 -3.06 6.34 -15.22
C LYS A 277 -2.23 5.07 -15.31
N ASP A 278 -1.04 5.12 -14.73
CA ASP A 278 -0.17 3.96 -14.60
C ASP A 278 0.14 3.75 -13.12
N PHE A 279 -0.02 2.51 -12.66
CA PHE A 279 0.06 2.17 -11.24
C PHE A 279 1.13 1.10 -11.06
N TYR A 280 2.34 1.53 -10.69
CA TYR A 280 3.46 0.64 -10.41
C TYR A 280 3.51 0.33 -8.92
N PHE A 281 2.96 -0.81 -8.52
CA PHE A 281 2.91 -1.24 -7.12
C PHE A 281 4.22 -1.86 -6.67
N ILE A 282 4.74 -1.44 -5.51
CA ILE A 282 5.86 -2.11 -4.83
C ILE A 282 5.26 -3.22 -3.96
N VAL A 283 5.18 -4.44 -4.49
CA VAL A 283 4.38 -5.52 -3.86
C VAL A 283 5.01 -6.12 -2.60
N THR A 284 6.29 -5.83 -2.36
CA THR A 284 7.07 -6.28 -1.20
C THR A 284 7.00 -5.35 0.01
N ASN A 285 6.60 -4.09 -0.19
CA ASN A 285 6.46 -3.10 0.88
C ASN A 285 5.21 -3.37 1.71
N THR A 286 5.29 -4.36 2.59
CA THR A 286 4.21 -4.78 3.48
C THR A 286 4.78 -5.54 4.67
N ASP A 287 4.18 -5.37 5.85
CA ASP A 287 4.37 -6.28 6.98
C ASP A 287 3.29 -7.39 7.07
N GLY A 288 2.32 -7.37 6.15
CA GLY A 288 1.23 -8.33 6.03
C GLY A 288 -0.01 -8.03 6.89
N ASP A 289 -0.10 -6.88 7.55
CA ASP A 289 -1.22 -6.53 8.44
C ASP A 289 -2.40 -5.82 7.75
N THR A 290 -2.26 -5.51 6.45
CA THR A 290 -3.22 -4.81 5.55
C THR A 290 -3.40 -3.32 5.76
N LEU A 291 -2.85 -2.74 6.82
CA LEU A 291 -2.78 -1.30 6.99
C LEU A 291 -1.63 -0.77 6.15
N ILE A 292 -1.85 0.32 5.43
CA ILE A 292 -0.77 0.99 4.68
C ILE A 292 -0.18 2.06 5.57
N GLU A 293 1.10 1.92 5.87
CA GLU A 293 1.85 2.89 6.65
C GLU A 293 3.29 3.07 6.16
N PRO A 294 3.93 4.21 6.48
CA PRO A 294 5.30 4.46 6.03
C PRO A 294 6.32 3.40 6.45
N SER A 295 6.05 2.65 7.53
CA SER A 295 6.95 1.61 8.03
C SER A 295 6.99 0.37 7.13
N ASP A 296 5.96 0.13 6.31
CA ASP A 296 5.91 -0.95 5.33
C ASP A 296 6.98 -0.83 4.25
N SER A 297 7.54 0.38 4.05
CA SER A 297 8.67 0.59 3.14
C SER A 297 9.96 -0.14 3.55
N ALA A 298 10.01 -0.73 4.74
CA ALA A 298 11.09 -1.63 5.14
C ALA A 298 10.89 -3.07 4.62
N GLY A 299 9.71 -3.40 4.10
CA GLY A 299 9.38 -4.70 3.55
C GLY A 299 10.09 -4.91 2.22
N CYS A 300 10.89 -5.97 2.12
CA CYS A 300 11.61 -6.34 0.90
C CYS A 300 11.79 -7.86 0.84
N TRP A 301 12.15 -8.38 -0.32
CA TRP A 301 12.61 -9.75 -0.46
C TRP A 301 14.12 -9.84 -0.14
N GLN A 302 14.44 -10.37 1.04
CA GLN A 302 15.82 -10.55 1.51
C GLN A 302 16.49 -11.77 0.87
N THR A 303 16.94 -11.61 -0.38
CA THR A 303 17.52 -12.71 -1.18
C THR A 303 18.81 -13.28 -0.61
N ASP A 304 19.57 -12.53 0.21
CA ASP A 304 20.80 -13.02 0.89
C ASP A 304 20.54 -14.21 1.83
N SER A 305 19.29 -14.39 2.26
CA SER A 305 18.86 -15.51 3.10
C SER A 305 18.34 -16.72 2.31
N CYS A 306 18.24 -16.59 0.99
CA CYS A 306 17.74 -17.61 0.08
C CYS A 306 18.89 -18.37 -0.59
N GLU A 307 18.68 -19.64 -0.93
CA GLU A 307 19.59 -20.43 -1.75
C GLU A 307 19.67 -19.84 -3.17
N ASP A 308 20.88 -19.78 -3.73
CA ASP A 308 21.08 -19.43 -5.13
C ASP A 308 20.31 -20.37 -6.05
N GLY A 309 19.66 -19.83 -7.07
CA GLY A 309 18.91 -20.62 -8.03
C GLY A 309 17.76 -19.88 -8.68
N THR A 310 16.96 -20.63 -9.43
CA THR A 310 15.84 -20.09 -10.19
C THR A 310 14.56 -20.10 -9.37
N TYR A 311 13.92 -18.93 -9.27
CA TYR A 311 12.66 -18.71 -8.57
C TYR A 311 11.58 -18.27 -9.55
N TRP A 312 10.33 -18.49 -9.16
CA TRP A 312 9.16 -17.87 -9.75
C TRP A 312 8.59 -16.88 -8.75
N VAL A 313 8.55 -15.62 -9.16
CA VAL A 313 7.76 -14.57 -8.50
C VAL A 313 6.36 -14.65 -9.09
N VAL A 314 5.33 -14.71 -8.24
CA VAL A 314 3.93 -14.75 -8.67
C VAL A 314 3.18 -13.64 -7.95
N VAL A 315 2.54 -12.76 -8.70
CA VAL A 315 1.69 -11.68 -8.17
C VAL A 315 0.26 -11.94 -8.60
N THR A 316 -0.69 -11.76 -7.69
CA THR A 316 -2.12 -11.93 -7.92
C THR A 316 -2.87 -10.68 -7.49
N ALA A 317 -3.64 -10.12 -8.39
CA ALA A 317 -4.50 -8.97 -8.14
C ALA A 317 -5.97 -9.39 -8.19
N TYR A 318 -6.79 -8.71 -7.39
CA TYR A 318 -8.22 -8.94 -7.29
C TYR A 318 -8.96 -7.61 -7.39
N ASP A 319 -10.13 -7.62 -8.03
CA ASP A 319 -11.09 -6.53 -7.95
C ASP A 319 -11.99 -6.69 -6.71
N ILE A 320 -12.94 -5.78 -6.55
CA ILE A 320 -13.89 -5.79 -5.43
C ILE A 320 -14.99 -6.87 -5.57
N CYS A 321 -15.25 -7.34 -6.78
CA CYS A 321 -16.23 -8.40 -7.07
C CYS A 321 -15.64 -9.81 -6.91
N GLY A 322 -14.33 -9.92 -6.69
CA GLY A 322 -13.60 -11.17 -6.56
C GLY A 322 -13.11 -11.75 -7.88
N ASN A 323 -13.19 -11.01 -8.99
CA ASN A 323 -12.47 -11.32 -10.21
C ASN A 323 -10.98 -11.19 -9.93
N MET A 324 -10.16 -12.02 -10.58
CA MET A 324 -8.75 -12.13 -10.22
C MET A 324 -7.87 -12.57 -11.39
N GLN A 325 -6.68 -11.98 -11.44
CA GLN A 325 -5.64 -12.35 -12.39
C GLN A 325 -4.33 -12.55 -11.65
N SER A 326 -3.58 -13.57 -12.07
CA SER A 326 -2.18 -13.74 -11.67
C SER A 326 -1.27 -13.61 -12.87
N ASP A 327 -0.07 -13.08 -12.65
CA ASP A 327 1.05 -13.23 -13.58
C ASP A 327 2.30 -13.67 -12.80
N SER A 328 3.31 -14.15 -13.53
CA SER A 328 4.52 -14.69 -12.94
C SER A 328 5.75 -14.43 -13.79
N MET A 329 6.88 -14.24 -13.14
CA MET A 329 8.17 -14.05 -13.79
C MET A 329 9.21 -14.98 -13.17
N GLN A 330 9.96 -15.65 -14.03
CA GLN A 330 11.12 -16.42 -13.61
C GLN A 330 12.29 -15.46 -13.37
N VAL A 331 12.99 -15.66 -12.26
CA VAL A 331 14.16 -14.87 -11.85
C VAL A 331 15.24 -15.81 -11.31
N THR A 332 16.47 -15.32 -11.18
CA THR A 332 17.58 -16.06 -10.60
C THR A 332 18.20 -15.27 -9.46
N VAL A 333 18.26 -15.88 -8.28
CA VAL A 333 19.01 -15.37 -7.13
C VAL A 333 20.47 -15.81 -7.26
N GLN A 334 21.38 -14.86 -7.14
CA GLN A 334 22.83 -15.04 -7.21
C GLN A 334 23.51 -14.18 -6.14
N ASN A 335 23.58 -14.67 -4.90
CA ASN A 335 24.21 -13.99 -3.78
C ASN A 335 25.76 -14.00 -3.86
N GLY A 336 26.31 -14.60 -4.92
CA GLY A 336 27.73 -14.78 -5.14
C GLY A 336 28.29 -15.99 -4.38
N PRO A 337 29.60 -16.27 -4.48
CA PRO A 337 30.19 -17.31 -3.64
C PRO A 337 30.00 -16.87 -2.19
N GLY A 338 29.07 -17.52 -1.48
CA GLY A 338 28.97 -17.41 -0.02
C GLY A 338 30.38 -17.54 0.51
N VAL A 339 30.82 -16.57 1.35
CA VAL A 339 32.22 -16.39 1.75
C VAL A 339 32.84 -17.77 1.91
N GLU A 340 33.69 -18.16 0.95
CA GLU A 340 34.33 -19.47 0.99
C GLU A 340 35.05 -19.49 2.33
N GLU A 341 34.63 -20.36 3.25
CA GLU A 341 35.37 -20.57 4.48
C GLU A 341 36.78 -20.88 4.01
N TRP A 342 37.70 -19.94 4.23
CA TRP A 342 39.09 -20.13 3.84
C TRP A 342 39.47 -21.51 4.33
N PRO A 343 39.94 -22.43 3.46
CA PRO A 343 40.23 -23.79 3.86
C PRO A 343 41.08 -23.68 5.11
N ILE A 344 40.52 -24.15 6.24
CA ILE A 344 41.09 -23.98 7.58
C ILE A 344 42.59 -24.07 7.42
N ALA A 345 43.30 -22.96 7.65
CA ALA A 345 44.69 -22.76 7.23
C ALA A 345 45.61 -23.77 7.90
N LYS A 346 45.62 -25.01 7.38
CA LYS A 346 45.85 -26.24 8.16
C LYS A 346 44.95 -26.29 9.42
N PRO A 347 44.37 -27.45 9.78
CA PRO A 347 44.03 -27.66 11.18
C PRO A 347 45.28 -27.26 11.97
N ILE A 348 45.15 -26.36 12.94
CA ILE A 348 46.24 -26.12 13.88
C ILE A 348 46.50 -27.49 14.51
N GLU A 349 47.53 -28.18 14.04
CA GLU A 349 47.99 -29.44 14.59
C GLU A 349 48.49 -29.11 15.99
N HIS A 350 47.58 -29.18 16.96
CA HIS A 350 47.91 -29.09 18.38
C HIS A 350 48.90 -27.94 18.68
N ASP A 351 48.46 -26.68 18.53
CA ASP A 351 49.19 -25.62 19.21
C ASP A 351 48.89 -25.78 20.70
N ASP A 352 49.83 -26.40 21.41
CA ASP A 352 49.79 -26.63 22.86
C ASP A 352 49.58 -25.32 23.65
N ASN A 353 49.56 -24.16 22.98
CA ASN A 353 49.38 -22.84 23.58
C ASN A 353 47.98 -22.22 23.42
N ILE A 354 47.08 -22.73 22.58
CA ILE A 354 45.73 -22.15 22.43
C ILE A 354 44.70 -23.00 23.18
N THR A 355 44.77 -22.98 24.50
CA THR A 355 43.71 -23.54 25.35
C THR A 355 42.63 -22.49 25.57
N ALA A 356 41.36 -22.89 25.40
CA ALA A 356 40.25 -22.00 25.72
C ALA A 356 40.26 -21.68 27.21
N THR A 357 40.35 -20.40 27.57
CA THR A 357 40.30 -19.99 28.97
C THR A 357 38.87 -19.86 29.41
N ILE A 358 38.47 -20.75 30.32
CA ILE A 358 37.14 -20.74 30.93
C ILE A 358 37.22 -19.88 32.19
N PHE A 359 36.34 -18.88 32.31
CA PHE A 359 36.33 -17.98 33.45
C PHE A 359 34.92 -17.72 33.99
N TYR A 360 34.89 -17.31 35.27
CA TYR A 360 33.71 -16.91 36.02
C TYR A 360 33.91 -15.46 36.48
N GLY A 361 32.89 -14.60 36.37
CA GLY A 361 32.97 -13.19 36.79
C GLY A 361 33.55 -12.22 35.74
N PRO A 362 34.05 -11.04 36.16
CA PRO A 362 34.61 -10.03 35.24
C PRO A 362 35.90 -10.51 34.57
N LEU A 363 36.00 -10.32 33.26
CA LEU A 363 37.20 -10.64 32.50
C LEU A 363 38.33 -9.65 32.84
N GLN A 364 39.46 -10.16 33.34
CA GLN A 364 40.64 -9.36 33.63
C GLN A 364 41.51 -9.26 32.38
N LEU A 365 41.74 -8.04 31.89
CA LEU A 365 42.57 -7.77 30.73
C LEU A 365 43.94 -7.19 31.17
N PRO A 366 45.02 -7.40 30.40
CA PRO A 366 46.31 -6.76 30.67
C PRO A 366 46.15 -5.23 30.67
N GLU A 367 46.62 -4.57 31.73
CA GLU A 367 46.49 -3.12 31.89
C GLU A 367 47.37 -2.32 30.92
N ASP A 368 48.42 -2.95 30.38
CA ASP A 368 49.44 -2.34 29.54
C ASP A 368 49.26 -2.62 28.03
N ARG A 369 48.20 -3.33 27.63
CA ARG A 369 47.97 -3.73 26.23
C ARG A 369 46.59 -3.32 25.74
N LYS A 370 46.50 -2.99 24.44
CA LYS A 370 45.21 -2.67 23.83
C LYS A 370 44.47 -3.97 23.53
N CYS A 371 43.33 -4.16 24.18
CA CYS A 371 42.50 -5.35 24.03
C CYS A 371 41.15 -5.01 23.40
N ILE A 372 40.70 -5.83 22.45
CA ILE A 372 39.36 -5.77 21.85
C ILE A 372 38.71 -7.15 22.01
N ILE A 373 37.46 -7.20 22.44
CA ILE A 373 36.72 -8.45 22.63
C ILE A 373 35.63 -8.53 21.58
N TYR A 374 35.56 -9.66 20.91
CA TYR A 374 34.53 -9.97 19.92
C TYR A 374 33.63 -11.09 20.43
N ASP A 375 32.32 -10.97 20.18
CA ASP A 375 31.39 -12.10 20.32
C ASP A 375 31.51 -13.08 19.14
N ILE A 376 30.72 -14.16 19.15
CA ILE A 376 30.73 -15.17 18.08
C ILE A 376 30.26 -14.64 16.71
N ALA A 377 29.58 -13.49 16.68
CA ALA A 377 29.14 -12.84 15.44
C ALA A 377 30.15 -11.78 14.97
N GLY A 378 31.31 -11.64 15.63
CA GLY A 378 32.34 -10.66 15.29
C GLY A 378 32.07 -9.24 15.78
N ARG A 379 31.08 -9.03 16.67
CA ARG A 379 30.75 -7.69 17.20
C ARG A 379 31.63 -7.36 18.39
N VAL A 380 32.08 -6.11 18.49
CA VAL A 380 32.87 -5.63 19.64
C VAL A 380 31.99 -5.54 20.88
N VAL A 381 32.47 -6.11 21.99
CA VAL A 381 31.77 -6.11 23.28
C VAL A 381 32.66 -5.57 24.39
N GLU A 382 32.06 -4.84 25.34
CA GLU A 382 32.76 -4.33 26.52
C GLU A 382 33.00 -5.45 27.54
N SER A 383 34.18 -5.44 28.18
CA SER A 383 34.62 -6.52 29.07
C SER A 383 33.77 -6.71 30.33
N ASP A 384 33.08 -5.66 30.78
CA ASP A 384 32.17 -5.65 31.93
C ASP A 384 30.73 -6.04 31.58
N LYS A 385 30.38 -6.11 30.28
CA LYS A 385 29.04 -6.44 29.77
C LYS A 385 28.91 -7.85 29.19
N LEU A 386 29.95 -8.67 29.31
CA LEU A 386 29.95 -10.04 28.78
C LEU A 386 28.85 -10.89 29.43
N GLN A 387 28.02 -11.53 28.61
CA GLN A 387 27.07 -12.56 29.03
C GLN A 387 27.73 -13.95 28.96
N PRO A 388 27.11 -15.01 29.49
CA PRO A 388 27.61 -16.36 29.24
C PRO A 388 27.68 -16.65 27.74
N GLY A 389 28.85 -17.10 27.26
CA GLY A 389 29.10 -17.21 25.83
C GLY A 389 30.57 -17.46 25.47
N ILE A 390 30.82 -17.55 24.17
CA ILE A 390 32.16 -17.69 23.60
C ILE A 390 32.58 -16.32 23.07
N TYR A 391 33.81 -15.93 23.38
CA TYR A 391 34.39 -14.67 22.94
C TYR A 391 35.81 -14.87 22.44
N PHE A 392 36.26 -13.92 21.62
CA PHE A 392 37.61 -13.85 21.09
C PHE A 392 38.26 -12.55 21.54
N ILE A 393 39.50 -12.64 22.03
CA ILE A 393 40.26 -11.47 22.47
C ILE A 393 41.37 -11.19 21.46
N GLU A 394 41.36 -9.97 20.93
CA GLU A 394 42.45 -9.39 20.18
C GLU A 394 43.32 -8.55 21.10
N VAL A 395 44.62 -8.80 21.09
CA VAL A 395 45.62 -8.04 21.86
C VAL A 395 46.65 -7.50 20.88
N ASP A 396 46.82 -6.18 20.87
CA ASP A 396 47.74 -5.48 19.96
C ASP A 396 47.56 -5.85 18.47
N GLY A 397 46.32 -6.01 18.01
CA GLY A 397 46.01 -6.28 16.60
C GLY A 397 45.99 -7.76 16.21
N VAL A 398 46.21 -8.68 17.16
CA VAL A 398 46.23 -10.12 16.90
C VAL A 398 45.20 -10.82 17.78
N VAL A 399 44.30 -11.61 17.18
CA VAL A 399 43.41 -12.50 17.93
C VAL A 399 44.26 -13.57 18.61
N THR A 400 44.38 -13.50 19.93
CA THR A 400 45.33 -14.32 20.70
C THR A 400 44.65 -15.41 21.51
N GLN A 401 43.36 -15.25 21.85
CA GLN A 401 42.73 -16.11 22.85
C GLN A 401 41.23 -16.29 22.64
N LYS A 402 40.79 -17.55 22.69
CA LYS A 402 39.38 -17.91 22.86
C LYS A 402 39.07 -17.99 24.35
N VAL A 403 38.06 -17.25 24.79
CA VAL A 403 37.59 -17.31 26.18
C VAL A 403 36.14 -17.76 26.23
N VAL A 404 35.79 -18.52 27.26
CA VAL A 404 34.43 -19.00 27.49
C VAL A 404 33.98 -18.47 28.85
N LYS A 405 33.00 -17.57 28.84
CA LYS A 405 32.37 -17.09 30.07
C LYS A 405 31.29 -18.06 30.47
N ILE A 406 31.44 -18.68 31.63
CA ILE A 406 30.40 -19.54 32.22
C ILE A 406 29.83 -18.87 33.47
N ARG A 407 28.57 -18.45 33.35
CA ARG A 407 27.77 -17.75 34.39
C ARG A 407 28.23 -16.34 34.72
#